data_AF-A0A496W891-F1
#
_entry.id   AF-A0A496W891-F1
#
_cell.length_a   1.000
_cell.length_b   1.000
_cell.length_c   1.000
_cell.angle_alpha   90.00
_cell.angle_beta   90.00
_cell.angle_gamma   90.00
#
_symmetry.space_group_name_H-M   'P 1'
#
loop_
_entity.id
_entity.type
_entity.pdbx_description
1 polymer ?
#
loop_
_entity_poly.entity_id
_entity_poly.type
_entity_poly.pdbx_seq_one_letter_code
_entity_poly.pdbx_strand_id
1 'polypeptide(L)'
;MDSKLELQIDNYLSDEDKLYQDWYTGLFETSEDAQYTTEVGIIPDRDKIKRFFEKWFNNQKDKLKKLCVDYDYCQKRQQSQQSSLIAVVADGVSIILGSMPVNVAALATILVAGKFLDRLCDCPKNEE
;
A
#
# COMPACT_ATOMS: atom_id res chain seq x y z
N MET A 1 -15.80 5.36 11.45
CA MET A 1 -14.54 5.42 10.68
C MET A 1 -13.90 6.76 10.96
N ASP A 2 -12.57 6.79 11.07
CA ASP A 2 -11.82 8.00 11.35
C ASP A 2 -11.84 8.89 10.08
N SER A 3 -12.56 10.00 10.13
CA SER A 3 -12.80 10.86 8.95
C SER A 3 -11.52 11.37 8.29
N LYS A 4 -10.39 11.35 9.03
CA LYS A 4 -9.08 11.73 8.50
C LYS A 4 -8.48 10.66 7.58
N LEU A 5 -8.66 9.38 7.91
CA LEU A 5 -8.17 8.27 7.08
C LEU A 5 -8.95 8.19 5.76
N GLU A 6 -10.28 8.37 5.81
CA GLU A 6 -11.12 8.38 4.61
C GLU A 6 -10.72 9.52 3.66
N LEU A 7 -10.55 10.74 4.19
CA LEU A 7 -10.05 11.88 3.41
C LEU A 7 -8.65 11.64 2.83
N GLN A 8 -7.78 10.96 3.57
CA GLN A 8 -6.44 10.63 3.08
C GLN A 8 -6.50 9.61 1.93
N ILE A 9 -7.36 8.59 2.05
CA ILE A 9 -7.60 7.61 0.99
C ILE A 9 -8.16 8.28 -0.27
N ASP A 10 -9.16 9.15 -0.13
CA ASP A 10 -9.78 9.84 -1.28
C ASP A 10 -8.77 10.76 -1.99
N ASN A 11 -7.91 11.45 -1.23
CA ASN A 11 -6.81 12.23 -1.80
C ASN A 11 -5.85 11.35 -2.59
N TYR A 12 -5.48 10.18 -2.08
CA TYR A 12 -4.61 9.24 -2.80
C TYR A 12 -5.26 8.62 -4.03
N LEU A 13 -6.57 8.37 -3.99
CA LEU A 13 -7.31 7.91 -5.16
C LEU A 13 -7.39 8.98 -6.25
N SER A 14 -7.29 10.26 -5.87
CA SER A 14 -7.33 11.40 -6.79
C SER A 14 -5.94 11.84 -7.30
N ASP A 15 -4.88 11.47 -6.58
CA ASP A 15 -3.50 11.85 -6.88
C ASP A 15 -2.56 10.64 -6.76
N GLU A 16 -2.44 9.91 -7.88
CA GLU A 16 -1.59 8.72 -7.95
C GLU A 16 -0.09 9.07 -7.79
N ASP A 17 0.34 10.25 -8.22
CA ASP A 17 1.74 10.68 -8.09
C ASP A 17 2.10 10.82 -6.61
N LYS A 18 1.29 11.56 -5.86
CA LYS A 18 1.44 11.73 -4.42
C LYS A 18 1.35 10.40 -3.67
N LEU A 19 0.46 9.50 -4.11
CA LEU A 19 0.31 8.19 -3.50
C LEU A 19 1.61 7.38 -3.52
N TYR A 20 2.27 7.28 -4.68
CA TYR A 20 3.52 6.53 -4.80
C TYR A 20 4.68 7.26 -4.12
N GLN A 21 4.73 8.59 -4.17
CA GLN A 21 5.73 9.38 -3.46
C GLN A 21 5.63 9.19 -1.95
N ASP A 22 4.45 9.31 -1.36
CA ASP A 22 4.24 9.16 0.09
C ASP A 22 4.58 7.73 0.56
N TRP A 23 4.26 6.71 -0.24
CA TRP A 23 4.68 5.33 0.04
C TRP A 23 6.21 5.20 0.03
N TYR A 24 6.87 5.73 -1.01
CA TYR A 24 8.32 5.64 -1.16
C TYR A 24 9.03 6.38 -0.03
N THR A 25 8.67 7.64 0.19
CA THR A 25 9.25 8.47 1.24
C THR A 25 9.06 7.83 2.61
N GLY A 26 7.88 7.27 2.90
CA GLY A 26 7.62 6.57 4.17
C GLY A 26 8.58 5.40 4.43
N LEU A 27 9.06 4.70 3.39
CA LEU A 27 10.05 3.61 3.51
C LEU A 27 11.47 4.08 3.81
N PHE A 28 11.83 5.31 3.46
CA PHE A 28 13.20 5.81 3.50
C PHE A 28 13.42 6.97 4.48
N GLU A 29 12.36 7.66 4.94
CA GLU A 29 12.49 8.81 5.86
C GLU A 29 12.88 8.43 7.31
N THR A 30 12.75 7.17 7.71
CA THR A 30 13.03 6.75 9.10
C THR A 30 14.39 6.11 9.32
N SER A 31 15.23 5.99 8.30
CA SER A 31 16.61 5.58 8.54
C SER A 31 17.36 6.77 9.15
N GLU A 32 17.71 6.68 10.43
CA GLU A 32 18.66 7.60 11.08
C GLU A 32 20.01 7.69 10.32
N ASP A 33 20.25 6.78 9.36
CA ASP A 33 21.34 6.80 8.37
C ASP A 33 21.17 7.80 7.19
N ALA A 34 20.09 8.59 7.14
CA ALA A 34 19.96 9.67 6.14
C ALA A 34 20.99 10.81 6.32
N GLN A 35 21.88 10.71 7.31
CA GLN A 35 22.99 11.66 7.50
C GLN A 35 24.32 11.24 6.88
N TYR A 36 24.52 9.98 6.48
CA TYR A 36 25.84 9.55 6.00
C TYR A 36 25.74 8.43 4.95
N THR A 37 25.22 8.74 3.76
CA THR A 37 25.87 8.47 2.45
C THR A 37 24.87 8.62 1.30
N THR A 38 25.18 9.59 0.42
CA THR A 38 24.84 9.64 -1.01
C THR A 38 23.39 10.03 -1.38
N GLU A 39 23.27 11.27 -1.89
CA GLU A 39 22.14 11.80 -2.67
C GLU A 39 20.83 12.11 -1.92
N VAL A 40 20.92 13.04 -0.96
CA VAL A 40 19.76 13.85 -0.56
C VAL A 40 19.29 14.67 -1.78
N GLY A 41 18.08 14.40 -2.29
CA GLY A 41 17.28 15.47 -2.92
C GLY A 41 16.43 15.13 -4.14
N ILE A 42 16.54 13.96 -4.77
CA ILE A 42 15.74 13.65 -5.97
C ILE A 42 14.82 12.47 -5.67
N ILE A 43 13.56 12.79 -5.32
CA ILE A 43 12.47 11.82 -5.39
C ILE A 43 12.47 11.27 -6.83
N PRO A 44 12.63 9.95 -7.04
CA PRO A 44 12.63 9.39 -8.38
C PRO A 44 11.31 9.73 -9.10
N ASP A 45 11.34 9.77 -10.44
CA ASP A 45 10.10 9.89 -11.20
C ASP A 45 9.16 8.71 -10.88
N ARG A 46 7.86 8.91 -11.11
CA ARG A 46 6.82 7.93 -10.76
C ARG A 46 7.12 6.54 -11.32
N ASP A 47 7.60 6.43 -12.55
CA ASP A 47 7.80 5.12 -13.17
C ASP A 47 8.93 4.35 -12.48
N LYS A 48 9.97 5.05 -12.00
CA LYS A 48 10.99 4.44 -11.13
C LYS A 48 10.41 4.02 -9.79
N ILE A 49 9.57 4.84 -9.16
CA ILE A 49 8.93 4.49 -7.89
C ILE A 49 8.02 3.26 -8.06
N LYS A 50 7.22 3.20 -9.14
CA LYS A 50 6.37 2.04 -9.45
C LYS A 50 7.19 0.76 -9.63
N ARG A 51 8.32 0.82 -10.35
CA ARG A 51 9.24 -0.34 -10.46
C ARG A 51 9.84 -0.73 -9.12
N PHE A 52 10.14 0.24 -8.26
CA PHE A 52 10.62 -0.03 -6.91
C PHE A 52 9.53 -0.72 -6.07
N PHE A 53 8.29 -0.23 -6.17
CA PHE A 53 7.11 -0.86 -5.57
C PHE A 53 6.95 -2.30 -6.00
N GLU A 54 7.02 -2.61 -7.29
CA GLU A 54 6.88 -3.99 -7.77
C GLU A 54 7.96 -4.92 -7.20
N LYS A 55 9.21 -4.46 -7.13
CA LYS A 55 10.30 -5.23 -6.51
C LYS A 55 10.05 -5.43 -5.01
N TRP A 56 9.69 -4.38 -4.29
CA TRP A 56 9.37 -4.45 -2.88
C TRP A 56 8.18 -5.39 -2.62
N PHE A 57 7.11 -5.27 -3.41
CA PHE A 57 5.93 -6.11 -3.33
C PHE A 57 6.30 -7.58 -3.55
N ASN A 58 7.09 -7.88 -4.59
CA ASN A 58 7.58 -9.23 -4.86
C ASN A 58 8.35 -9.82 -3.67
N ASN A 59 9.15 -9.01 -2.97
CA ASN A 59 9.89 -9.43 -1.77
C ASN A 59 8.99 -9.62 -0.53
N GLN A 60 7.87 -8.91 -0.45
CA GLN A 60 6.92 -9.04 0.67
C GLN A 60 5.73 -9.97 0.36
N LYS A 61 5.67 -10.58 -0.83
CA LYS A 61 4.54 -11.41 -1.28
C LYS A 61 4.10 -12.43 -0.24
N ASP A 62 5.03 -13.19 0.34
CA ASP A 62 4.69 -14.23 1.31
C ASP A 62 4.07 -13.67 2.60
N LYS A 63 4.52 -12.50 3.04
CA LYS A 63 3.93 -11.80 4.20
C LYS A 63 2.57 -11.24 3.85
N LEU A 64 2.44 -10.58 2.70
CA LEU A 64 1.19 -9.98 2.23
C LEU A 64 0.14 -11.05 1.90
N LYS A 65 0.53 -12.29 1.60
CA LYS A 65 -0.40 -13.41 1.39
C LYS A 65 -1.24 -13.70 2.64
N LYS A 66 -0.78 -13.31 3.83
CA LYS A 66 -1.58 -13.36 5.06
C LYS A 66 -2.83 -12.48 4.98
N LEU A 67 -2.83 -11.40 4.19
CA LEU A 67 -4.04 -10.61 3.95
C LEU A 67 -5.14 -11.44 3.27
N CYS A 68 -4.75 -12.40 2.44
CA CYS A 68 -5.69 -13.26 1.74
C CYS A 68 -6.40 -14.22 2.71
N VAL A 69 -5.64 -14.83 3.63
CA VAL A 69 -6.11 -15.91 4.50
C VAL A 69 -6.62 -15.36 5.84
N ASP A 70 -5.79 -14.59 6.54
CA ASP A 70 -6.07 -14.13 7.90
C ASP A 70 -7.05 -12.96 7.92
N TYR A 71 -7.10 -12.18 6.84
CA TYR A 71 -7.96 -11.00 6.70
C TYR A 71 -9.14 -11.21 5.74
N ASP A 72 -9.26 -12.40 5.15
CA ASP A 72 -10.36 -12.76 4.24
C ASP A 72 -10.61 -11.70 3.16
N TYR A 73 -9.52 -11.23 2.54
CA TYR A 73 -9.53 -10.10 1.62
C TYR A 73 -10.56 -10.25 0.49
N CYS A 74 -10.65 -11.44 -0.11
CA CYS A 74 -11.55 -11.67 -1.25
C CYS A 74 -13.03 -11.50 -0.85
N GLN A 75 -13.43 -12.00 0.32
CA GLN A 75 -14.80 -11.83 0.81
C GLN A 75 -15.09 -10.36 1.12
N LYS A 76 -14.16 -9.68 1.80
CA LYS A 76 -14.31 -8.26 2.14
C LYS A 76 -14.42 -7.39 0.90
N ARG A 77 -13.66 -7.70 -0.15
CA ARG A 77 -13.72 -7.00 -1.43
C ARG A 77 -15.12 -7.06 -2.07
N GLN A 78 -15.80 -8.19 -1.98
CA GLN A 78 -17.14 -8.35 -2.56
C GLN A 78 -18.21 -7.53 -1.80
N GLN A 79 -17.97 -7.26 -0.52
CA GLN A 79 -18.96 -6.66 0.38
C GLN A 79 -18.70 -5.17 0.66
N SER A 80 -17.53 -4.66 0.29
CA SER A 80 -17.07 -3.33 0.70
C SER A 80 -16.91 -2.38 -0.48
N GLN A 81 -17.23 -1.11 -0.25
CA GLN A 81 -16.80 -0.03 -1.14
C GLN A 81 -15.28 0.10 -1.11
N GLN A 82 -14.69 0.63 -2.18
CA GLN A 82 -13.23 0.69 -2.36
C GLN A 82 -12.51 1.40 -1.20
N SER A 83 -12.97 2.56 -0.75
CA SER A 83 -12.34 3.30 0.36
C SER A 83 -12.42 2.53 1.68
N SER A 84 -13.55 1.86 1.96
CA SER A 84 -13.69 0.99 3.13
C SER A 84 -12.77 -0.23 3.06
N LEU A 85 -12.62 -0.84 1.88
CA LEU A 85 -11.69 -1.95 1.66
C LEU A 85 -10.25 -1.52 1.92
N ILE A 86 -9.86 -0.34 1.44
CA ILE A 86 -8.53 0.23 1.67
C ILE A 86 -8.26 0.41 3.17
N ALA A 87 -9.22 0.94 3.93
CA ALA A 87 -9.06 1.10 5.38
C ALA A 87 -8.84 -0.25 6.09
N VAL A 88 -9.61 -1.28 5.74
CA VAL A 88 -9.43 -2.61 6.34
C VAL A 88 -8.09 -3.26 5.94
N VAL A 89 -7.66 -3.06 4.69
CA VAL A 89 -6.35 -3.51 4.24
C VAL A 89 -5.24 -2.75 4.98
N ALA A 90 -5.40 -1.46 5.26
CA ALA A 90 -4.45 -0.67 6.03
C ALA A 90 -4.24 -1.25 7.44
N ASP A 91 -5.32 -1.64 8.12
CA ASP A 91 -5.22 -2.30 9.43
C ASP A 91 -4.44 -3.63 9.33
N GLY A 92 -4.76 -4.46 8.33
CA GLY A 92 -4.06 -5.74 8.13
C GLY A 92 -2.60 -5.58 7.76
N VAL A 93 -2.29 -4.62 6.90
CA VAL A 93 -0.91 -4.27 6.52
C VAL A 93 -0.11 -3.79 7.73
N SER A 94 -0.70 -2.95 8.58
CA SER A 94 -0.06 -2.47 9.81
C SER A 94 0.32 -3.63 10.74
N ILE A 95 -0.55 -4.64 10.83
CA ILE A 95 -0.31 -5.82 11.67
C ILE A 95 0.74 -6.75 11.05
N ILE A 96 0.70 -6.97 9.73
CA ILE A 96 1.61 -7.88 9.02
C ILE A 96 3.02 -7.32 8.91
N LEU A 97 3.14 -6.01 8.63
CA LEU A 97 4.43 -5.35 8.44
C LEU A 97 4.99 -4.79 9.76
N GLY A 98 4.15 -4.69 10.80
CA GLY A 98 4.56 -4.33 12.16
C GLY A 98 5.28 -2.99 12.21
N SER A 99 6.54 -3.01 12.66
CA SER A 99 7.39 -1.82 12.83
C SER A 99 8.09 -1.38 11.54
N MET A 100 7.69 -1.89 10.36
CA MET A 100 8.21 -1.33 9.11
C MET A 100 7.78 0.14 9.00
N PRO A 101 8.73 1.05 8.74
CA PRO A 101 8.41 2.42 8.47
C PRO A 101 7.80 2.49 7.08
N VAL A 102 6.48 2.51 6.98
CA VAL A 102 5.79 2.63 5.71
C VAL A 102 4.54 3.44 5.92
N ASN A 103 4.20 4.28 4.95
CA ASN A 103 2.90 4.92 4.95
C ASN A 103 1.84 3.86 4.61
N VAL A 104 1.20 3.32 5.64
CA VAL A 104 0.27 2.19 5.52
C VAL A 104 -0.97 2.56 4.71
N ALA A 105 -1.47 3.80 4.83
CA ALA A 105 -2.60 4.27 4.03
C ALA A 105 -2.25 4.32 2.54
N ALA A 106 -1.07 4.83 2.19
CA ALA A 106 -0.58 4.82 0.81
C ALA A 106 -0.38 3.38 0.31
N LEU A 107 0.31 2.54 1.08
CA LEU A 107 0.53 1.14 0.71
C LEU A 107 -0.79 0.38 0.48
N ALA A 108 -1.75 0.49 1.39
CA ALA A 108 -3.04 -0.15 1.25
C ALA A 108 -3.80 0.35 0.02
N THR A 109 -3.73 1.65 -0.28
CA THR A 109 -4.34 2.24 -1.47
C THR A 109 -3.71 1.67 -2.74
N ILE A 110 -2.38 1.59 -2.83
CA ILE A 110 -1.70 0.97 -4.00
C ILE A 110 -2.11 -0.49 -4.15
N LEU A 111 -2.12 -1.24 -3.05
CA LEU A 111 -2.42 -2.67 -3.04
C LEU A 111 -3.84 -2.98 -3.55
N VAL A 112 -4.82 -2.17 -3.14
CA VAL A 112 -6.23 -2.34 -3.51
C VAL A 112 -6.54 -1.72 -4.87
N ALA A 113 -6.24 -0.43 -5.07
CA ALA A 113 -6.56 0.27 -6.31
C ALA A 113 -5.77 -0.30 -7.51
N GLY A 114 -4.51 -0.69 -7.29
CA GLY A 114 -3.66 -1.34 -8.29
C GLY A 114 -3.96 -2.83 -8.51
N LYS A 115 -5.00 -3.39 -7.87
CA LYS A 115 -5.39 -4.81 -7.95
C LYS A 115 -4.21 -5.77 -7.70
N PHE A 116 -3.29 -5.39 -6.81
CA PHE A 116 -2.15 -6.25 -6.47
C PHE A 116 -2.60 -7.40 -5.56
N LEU A 117 -3.51 -7.12 -4.61
CA LEU A 117 -4.08 -8.15 -3.75
C LEU A 117 -5.02 -9.10 -4.52
N ASP A 118 -5.81 -8.60 -5.46
CA ASP A 118 -6.60 -9.46 -6.37
C ASP A 118 -5.73 -10.52 -7.04
N ARG A 119 -4.58 -10.09 -7.58
CA ARG A 119 -3.61 -10.97 -8.25
C ARG A 119 -2.87 -11.89 -7.28
N LEU A 120 -2.61 -11.43 -6.06
CA LEU A 120 -1.91 -12.22 -5.05
C LEU A 120 -2.78 -13.29 -4.42
N CYS A 121 -4.05 -12.96 -4.17
CA CYS A 121 -5.02 -13.80 -3.48
C CYS A 121 -5.83 -14.69 -4.44
N ASP A 122 -5.64 -14.53 -5.76
CA ASP A 122 -6.43 -15.21 -6.80
C ASP A 122 -7.94 -15.03 -6.55
N CYS A 123 -8.35 -13.81 -6.20
CA CYS A 123 -9.75 -13.56 -5.89
C CYS A 123 -10.59 -13.76 -7.16
N PRO A 124 -11.80 -14.37 -7.04
CA PRO A 124 -12.71 -14.46 -8.15
C PRO A 124 -12.96 -13.05 -8.70
N LYS A 125 -12.97 -12.91 -10.02
CA LYS A 125 -13.34 -11.65 -10.67
C LYS A 125 -14.77 -11.36 -10.25
N ASN A 126 -15.01 -10.16 -9.71
CA ASN A 126 -16.38 -9.70 -9.57
C ASN A 126 -16.93 -9.62 -11.00
N GLU A 127 -17.90 -10.48 -11.30
CA GLU A 127 -18.75 -10.32 -12.47
C GLU A 127 -19.55 -9.04 -12.25
N GLU A 128 -19.03 -7.92 -12.76
CA GLU A 128 -19.82 -6.72 -13.03
C GLU A 128 -20.76 -6.98 -14.21
#